data_AF-A0A926VXY7-F1
#
_entry.id   AF-A0A926VXY7-F1
#
_cell.length_a   1.000
_cell.length_b   1.000
_cell.length_c   1.000
_cell.angle_alpha   90.00
_cell.angle_beta   90.00
_cell.angle_gamma   90.00
#
_symmetry.space_group_name_H-M   'P 1'
#
loop_
_entity.id
_entity.type
_entity.pdbx_description
1 polymer ?
#
loop_
_entity_poly.entity_id
_entity_poly.type
_entity_poly.pdbx_seq_one_letter_code
_entity_poly.pdbx_strand_id
1 'polypeptide(L)' 'MKFYATSIPQALPSWATLISNKAGLIEVEINDKDPGFHSIIEELSAEIEPLIVGVKASDLCKRLSIEMVDTSEES' A
#
# COMPACT_ATOMS: atom_id res chain seq x y z
N MET A 1 -3.67 -8.64 -3.14
CA MET A 1 -4.40 -7.42 -2.71
C MET A 1 -4.32 -6.33 -3.79
N LYS A 2 -5.24 -5.35 -3.88
CA LYS A 2 -5.17 -4.23 -4.85
C LYS A 2 -5.35 -2.88 -4.15
N PHE A 3 -4.70 -1.84 -4.65
CA PHE A 3 -4.87 -0.47 -4.15
C PHE A 3 -4.79 0.55 -5.28
N TYR A 4 -5.37 1.72 -5.01
CA TYR A 4 -5.44 2.84 -5.94
C TYR A 4 -4.59 3.99 -5.38
N ALA A 5 -3.75 4.55 -6.23
CA ALA A 5 -2.85 5.65 -5.89
C ALA A 5 -2.92 6.75 -6.94
N THR A 6 -2.61 7.99 -6.58
CA THR A 6 -2.42 9.09 -7.57
C THR A 6 -0.99 9.19 -8.06
N SER A 7 -0.04 8.75 -7.23
CA SER A 7 1.38 8.75 -7.54
C SER A 7 2.04 7.50 -6.98
N ILE A 8 2.93 6.92 -7.77
CA ILE A 8 3.76 5.77 -7.37
C ILE A 8 5.23 6.07 -7.71
N PRO A 9 6.18 5.48 -6.98
CA PRO A 9 7.59 5.59 -7.34
C PRO A 9 7.86 5.03 -8.74
N GLN A 10 8.91 5.52 -9.39
CA GLN A 10 9.32 5.07 -10.73
C GLN A 10 9.64 3.57 -10.78
N ALA A 11 10.10 3.00 -9.67
CA ALA A 11 10.34 1.58 -9.50
C ALA A 11 9.45 1.04 -8.39
N LEU A 12 8.56 0.12 -8.75
CA LEU A 12 7.80 -0.67 -7.78
C LEU A 12 8.66 -1.86 -7.31
N PRO A 13 8.48 -2.30 -6.06
CA PRO A 13 9.10 -3.53 -5.58
C PRO A 13 8.58 -4.74 -6.37
N SER A 14 9.35 -5.83 -6.40
CA SER A 14 9.05 -7.04 -7.22
C SER A 14 7.69 -7.69 -6.93
N TRP A 15 7.13 -7.43 -5.75
CA TRP A 15 5.84 -7.93 -5.29
C TRP A 15 4.67 -6.98 -5.59
N ALA A 16 4.92 -5.84 -6.21
CA ALA A 16 3.92 -4.87 -6.63
C ALA A 16 3.94 -4.69 -8.15
N THR A 17 2.77 -4.79 -8.79
CA THR A 17 2.61 -4.66 -10.24
C THR A 17 1.63 -3.55 -10.57
N LEU A 18 2.02 -2.60 -11.41
CA LEU A 18 1.08 -1.64 -11.98
C LEU A 18 0.16 -2.36 -12.96
N ILE A 19 -1.14 -2.32 -12.69
CA ILE A 19 -2.17 -2.95 -13.53
C ILE A 19 -2.73 -1.94 -14.53
N SER A 20 -2.96 -0.70 -14.08
CA SER A 20 -3.55 0.34 -14.92
C SER A 20 -3.15 1.72 -14.43
N ASN A 21 -3.08 2.68 -15.35
CA ASN A 21 -2.99 4.11 -15.04
C ASN A 21 -4.01 4.82 -15.94
N LYS A 22 -5.14 5.25 -15.35
CA LYS A 22 -6.23 5.91 -16.08
C LYS A 22 -6.71 7.12 -15.30
N ALA A 23 -6.83 8.26 -15.98
CA ALA A 23 -7.38 9.50 -15.43
C ALA A 23 -6.73 9.97 -14.11
N GLY A 24 -5.43 9.72 -13.92
CA GLY A 24 -4.71 10.08 -12.69
C GLY A 24 -4.90 9.08 -11.53
N LEU A 25 -5.63 7.99 -11.74
CA LEU A 25 -5.73 6.86 -10.81
C LEU A 25 -4.88 5.70 -11.32
N ILE A 26 -3.92 5.30 -10.48
CA ILE A 26 -2.99 4.21 -10.70
C ILE A 26 -3.48 3.01 -9.89
N GLU A 27 -3.88 1.96 -10.60
CA GLU A 27 -4.21 0.67 -10.00
C GLU A 27 -2.94 -0.17 -9.88
N VAL A 28 -2.63 -0.58 -8.67
CA VAL A 28 -1.49 -1.45 -8.37
C VAL A 28 -1.97 -2.69 -7.65
N GLU A 29 -1.51 -3.84 -8.13
CA GLU A 29 -1.75 -5.13 -7.52
C GLU A 29 -0.53 -5.54 -6.68
N ILE A 30 -0.80 -5.93 -5.43
CA ILE A 30 0.16 -6.54 -4.53
C ILE A 30 0.00 -8.05 -4.57
N ASN A 31 1.11 -8.73 -4.82
CA ASN A 31 1.25 -10.14 -4.54
C ASN A 31 1.42 -10.33 -3.03
N ASP A 32 0.30 -10.55 -2.33
CA ASP A 32 0.32 -10.78 -0.88
C ASP A 32 1.00 -12.08 -0.49
N LYS A 33 1.27 -12.99 -1.43
CA LYS A 33 2.00 -14.24 -1.17
C LYS A 33 3.51 -14.10 -1.29
N ASP A 34 4.00 -12.95 -1.74
CA ASP A 34 5.43 -12.73 -1.90
C ASP A 34 6.09 -12.55 -0.52
N PRO A 35 7.19 -13.27 -0.23
CA PRO A 35 7.86 -13.16 1.06
C PRO A 35 8.43 -11.76 1.32
N GLY A 36 8.74 -10.99 0.27
CA GLY A 36 9.16 -9.60 0.37
C GLY A 36 8.04 -8.68 0.88
N PHE A 37 6.78 -8.95 0.50
CA PHE A 37 5.63 -8.24 1.04
C PHE A 37 5.39 -8.60 2.51
N HIS A 38 5.38 -9.90 2.83
CA HIS A 38 5.24 -10.37 4.22
C HIS A 38 6.28 -9.77 5.16
N SER A 39 7.56 -9.73 4.74
CA SER A 39 8.64 -9.15 5.55
C SER A 39 8.38 -7.68 5.89
N ILE A 40 7.81 -6.91 4.95
CA ILE A 40 7.47 -5.50 5.16
C ILE A 40 6.26 -5.37 6.08
N ILE A 41 5.25 -6.22 5.91
CA ILE A 41 4.08 -6.23 6.79
C ILE A 41 4.50 -6.58 8.22
N GLU A 42 5.37 -7.56 8.41
CA GLU A 42 5.91 -7.91 9.73
C GLU A 42 6.73 -6.75 10.33
N GLU A 43 7.60 -6.10 9.55
CA GLU A 43 8.39 -4.92 9.98
C GLU A 43 7.50 -3.76 10.43
N LEU A 44 6.41 -3.50 9.70
CA LEU A 44 5.49 -2.40 9.96
C LEU A 44 4.36 -2.76 10.92
N SER A 45 4.20 -4.04 11.25
CA SER A 45 3.13 -4.51 12.11
C SER A 45 3.31 -3.94 13.52
N ALA A 46 2.26 -3.31 14.02
CA ALA A 46 2.24 -2.73 15.35
C ALA A 46 0.88 -2.99 15.99
N GLU A 47 0.84 -2.92 17.32
CA GLU A 47 -0.44 -2.87 18.03
C GLU A 47 -1.14 -1.56 17.68
N ILE A 48 -2.25 -1.66 16.95
CA ILE A 48 -3.05 -0.50 16.53
C ILE A 48 -4.19 -0.26 17.52
N GLU A 49 -4.75 -1.36 18.06
CA GLU A 49 -5.74 -1.36 19.13
C GLU A 49 -5.39 -2.50 20.10
N PRO A 50 -5.94 -2.52 21.33
CA PRO A 50 -5.65 -3.58 22.30
C PRO A 50 -5.95 -4.96 21.69
N LEU A 51 -4.94 -5.83 21.63
CA LEU A 51 -5.00 -7.18 21.01
C LEU A 51 -5.16 -7.20 19.48
N ILE A 52 -5.10 -6.05 18.79
CA ILE A 52 -5.17 -5.95 17.34
C ILE A 52 -3.82 -5.49 16.80
N VAL A 53 -3.10 -6.43 16.19
CA VAL A 53 -1.86 -6.15 15.45
C VAL A 53 -2.22 -5.96 13.98
N GLY A 54 -1.77 -4.85 13.41
CA GLY A 54 -2.00 -4.54 12.01
C GLY A 54 -0.94 -3.60 11.47
N VAL A 55 -1.07 -3.21 10.21
CA VAL A 55 -0.22 -2.20 9.58
C VAL A 55 -1.08 -0.98 9.27
N LYS A 56 -0.63 0.19 9.71
CA LYS A 56 -1.29 1.45 9.32
C LYS A 56 -1.04 1.71 7.84
N ALA A 57 -2.12 2.02 7.11
CA ALA A 57 -2.02 2.33 5.69
C ALA A 57 -1.02 3.47 5.41
N SER A 58 -0.95 4.47 6.29
CA SER A 58 0.00 5.58 6.19
C SER A 58 1.47 5.15 6.29
N ASP A 59 1.80 4.17 7.14
CA ASP A 59 3.17 3.66 7.29
C ASP A 59 3.58 2.81 6.08
N LEU A 60 2.65 1.99 5.57
CA LEU A 60 2.85 1.24 4.33
C LEU A 60 3.09 2.18 3.14
N CYS A 61 2.30 3.24 3.01
CA CYS A 61 2.45 4.23 1.94
C CYS A 61 3.74 5.01 2.02
N LYS A 62 4.14 5.46 3.21
CA LYS A 62 5.46 6.08 3.42
C LYS A 62 6.58 5.14 3.00
N ARG A 63 6.50 3.86 3.38
CA ARG A 63 7.51 2.86 3.02
C ARG A 63 7.60 2.67 1.51
N LEU A 64 6.45 2.70 0.84
CA LEU A 64 6.35 2.53 -0.61
C LEU A 64 6.51 3.83 -1.39
N SER A 65 6.69 4.98 -0.72
CA SER A 65 6.69 6.30 -1.35
C SER A 65 5.46 6.53 -2.24
N ILE A 66 4.30 6.03 -1.78
CA ILE A 66 3.01 6.19 -2.46
C ILE A 66 2.27 7.34 -1.81
N GLU A 67 1.79 8.28 -2.62
CA GLU A 67 0.79 9.26 -2.18
C GLU A 67 -0.61 8.65 -2.38
N MET A 68 -1.25 8.30 -1.27
CA MET A 68 -2.65 7.87 -1.28
C MET A 68 -3.56 9.08 -1.48
N VAL A 69 -4.63 8.89 -2.25
CA VAL A 69 -5.79 9.76 -2.16
C VAL A 69 -6.53 9.36 -0.90
N ASP A 70 -6.59 10.28 0.06
CA ASP A 70 -7.52 10.15 1.15
C ASP A 70 -8.93 10.28 0.54
N THR A 71 -9.61 9.16 0.35
CA THR A 71 -11.00 9.15 -0.15
C THR A 71 -12.00 9.39 0.99
N SER A 72 -11.60 10.07 2.07
CA SER A 72 -12.57 10.64 3.01
C SER A 72 -13.26 11.82 2.32
N GLU A 73 -14.12 11.51 1.36
CA GLU A 73 -15.31 12.33 1.12
C GLU A 73 -16.16 12.22 2.39
N GLU A 74 -15.82 13.02 3.38
CA GLU A 74 -16.74 13.40 4.45
C GLU A 74 -17.79 14.31 3.78
N SER A 75 -18.91 13.69 3.36
CA SER A 75 -20.14 14.38 2.96
C SER A 75 -21.10 14.49 4.14
#